data_AF-A0A6B2GAZ0-F1
#
_entry.id   AF-A0A6B2GAZ0-F1
#
_cell.length_a   1.000
_cell.length_b   1.000
_cell.length_c   1.000
_cell.angle_alpha   90.00
_cell.angle_beta   90.00
_cell.angle_gamma   90.00
#
_symmetry.space_group_name_H-M   'P 1'
#
loop_
_entity.id
_entity.type
_entity.pdbx_description
1 polymer ?
#
loop_
_entity_poly.entity_id
_entity_poly.type
_entity_poly.pdbx_seq_one_letter_code
_entity_poly.pdbx_strand_id
1 'polypeptide(L)'
;LRKGEIFILFCLYLLQIMDKIDEFLYQKDDPSGGISIYNSITKTYDILNEEEVKLVQKLREGTFADSNFNPYPEYVDYFTGEKLQLPINCAPDPKRRFVPSVSEHRKITKLICAIRNGLQLKKYTTSRIPQYSDIWSLCSEKKLSRNDRKRISQYWDAPKLTLPSTSESYHPPLEYLPDSE
;
A
#
# COMPACT_ATOMS: atom_id res chain seq x y z
N LEU A 1 -5.35 31.34 71.74
CA LEU A 1 -5.33 29.86 71.69
C LEU A 1 -3.87 29.42 71.59
N ARG A 2 -3.39 28.68 72.60
CA ARG A 2 -1.96 28.27 72.64
C ARG A 2 -1.68 27.31 71.49
N LYS A 3 -0.45 27.33 70.94
CA LYS A 3 -0.03 26.45 69.82
C LYS A 3 -0.37 24.97 70.06
N GLY A 4 -0.40 24.51 71.31
CA GLY A 4 -0.83 23.16 71.68
C GLY A 4 -2.33 22.89 71.53
N GLU A 5 -3.21 23.85 71.78
CA GLU A 5 -4.66 23.68 71.58
C GLU A 5 -5.03 23.66 70.09
N ILE A 6 -4.29 24.41 69.26
CA ILE A 6 -4.42 24.36 67.80
C ILE A 6 -3.99 22.99 67.28
N PHE A 7 -2.92 22.40 67.84
CA PHE A 7 -2.45 21.07 67.47
C PHE A 7 -3.42 19.96 67.92
N ILE A 8 -4.03 20.11 69.09
CA ILE A 8 -5.06 19.17 69.58
C ILE A 8 -6.36 19.29 68.79
N LEU A 9 -6.80 20.50 68.45
CA LEU A 9 -7.94 20.71 67.55
C LEU A 9 -7.64 20.23 66.13
N PHE A 10 -6.42 20.41 65.63
CA PHE A 10 -5.98 19.88 64.34
C PHE A 10 -5.91 18.35 64.34
N CYS A 11 -5.43 17.72 65.42
CA CYS A 11 -5.44 16.26 65.60
C CYS A 11 -6.86 15.71 65.76
N LEU A 12 -7.74 16.35 66.55
CA LEU A 12 -9.15 15.96 66.66
C LEU A 12 -9.89 16.11 65.32
N TYR A 13 -9.55 17.14 64.54
CA TYR A 13 -10.08 17.33 63.18
C TYR A 13 -9.60 16.24 62.20
N LEU A 14 -8.38 15.75 62.36
CA LEU A 14 -7.80 14.67 61.55
C LEU A 14 -8.30 13.29 61.98
N LEU A 15 -8.60 13.08 63.27
CA LEU A 15 -9.11 11.83 63.84
C LEU A 15 -10.61 11.62 63.61
N GLN A 16 -11.32 12.66 63.15
CA GLN A 16 -12.74 12.62 62.80
C GLN A 16 -13.00 12.35 61.31
N ILE A 17 -11.94 12.03 60.56
CA ILE A 17 -12.02 11.53 59.18
C ILE A 17 -11.99 10.00 59.31
N MET A 18 -13.15 9.37 59.14
CA MET A 18 -13.21 7.91 59.07
C MET A 18 -12.26 7.41 57.98
N ASP A 19 -11.53 6.33 58.25
CA ASP A 19 -10.65 5.74 57.26
C ASP A 19 -11.49 5.26 56.07
N LYS A 20 -10.97 5.41 54.84
CA LYS A 20 -11.66 4.97 53.61
C LYS A 20 -12.04 3.48 53.63
N ILE A 21 -11.35 2.69 54.45
CA ILE A 21 -11.64 1.27 54.67
C ILE A 21 -12.92 1.12 55.48
N ASP A 22 -13.10 1.91 56.53
CA ASP A 22 -14.31 1.88 57.34
C ASP A 22 -15.51 2.33 56.51
N GLU A 23 -15.36 3.40 55.72
CA GLU A 23 -16.38 3.87 54.77
C GLU A 23 -16.84 2.76 53.80
N PHE A 24 -15.88 2.02 53.24
CA PHE A 24 -16.16 0.90 52.35
C PHE A 24 -16.88 -0.25 53.06
N LEU A 25 -16.56 -0.53 54.33
CA LEU A 25 -17.24 -1.55 55.13
C LEU A 25 -18.69 -1.16 55.42
N TYR A 26 -18.96 0.10 55.80
CA TYR A 26 -20.34 0.58 55.97
C TYR A 26 -21.14 0.48 54.66
N GLN A 27 -20.53 0.85 53.52
CA GLN A 27 -21.17 0.72 52.21
C GLN A 27 -21.48 -0.73 51.81
N LYS A 28 -20.71 -1.71 52.32
CA LYS A 28 -20.90 -3.14 52.06
C LYS A 28 -22.05 -3.74 52.86
N ASP A 29 -22.27 -3.25 54.07
CA ASP A 29 -23.28 -3.79 54.99
C ASP A 29 -24.68 -3.20 54.76
N ASP A 30 -24.76 -2.00 54.16
CA ASP A 30 -26.03 -1.37 53.82
C ASP A 30 -26.67 -1.91 52.52
N PRO A 31 -27.98 -2.23 52.49
CA PRO A 31 -28.66 -2.71 51.28
C PRO A 31 -28.72 -1.66 50.16
N SER A 32 -28.59 -0.38 50.50
CA SER A 32 -28.55 0.75 49.55
C SER A 32 -27.13 1.17 49.17
N GLY A 33 -26.08 0.56 49.73
CA GLY A 33 -24.70 0.99 49.53
C GLY A 33 -24.23 0.91 48.08
N GLY A 34 -24.84 0.05 47.26
CA GLY A 34 -24.57 -0.03 45.81
C GLY A 34 -25.17 1.11 44.99
N ILE A 35 -26.08 1.91 45.55
CA ILE A 35 -26.86 2.96 44.87
C ILE A 35 -26.56 4.36 45.47
N SER A 36 -25.90 4.44 46.64
CA SER A 36 -25.56 5.72 47.28
C SER A 36 -24.27 6.34 46.73
N ILE A 37 -24.26 7.66 46.53
CA ILE A 37 -23.07 8.44 46.20
C ILE A 37 -22.75 9.42 47.34
N TYR A 38 -21.46 9.53 47.69
CA TYR A 38 -20.99 10.55 48.62
C TYR A 38 -20.92 11.93 47.95
N ASN A 39 -21.65 12.89 48.51
CA ASN A 39 -21.63 14.27 48.04
C ASN A 39 -20.69 15.11 48.93
N SER A 40 -19.63 15.67 48.33
CA SER A 40 -18.57 16.37 49.07
C SER A 40 -19.03 17.71 49.68
N ILE A 41 -20.11 18.28 49.16
CA ILE A 41 -20.63 19.58 49.59
C ILE A 41 -21.57 19.41 50.78
N THR A 42 -22.53 18.50 50.68
CA THR A 42 -23.49 18.21 51.76
C THR A 42 -22.88 17.30 52.83
N LYS A 43 -21.77 16.60 52.52
CA LYS A 43 -21.13 15.58 53.36
C LYS A 43 -22.11 14.47 53.77
N THR A 44 -23.08 14.19 52.90
CA THR A 44 -24.10 13.14 53.07
C THR A 44 -24.00 12.13 51.94
N TYR A 45 -24.52 10.93 52.21
CA TYR A 45 -24.77 9.92 51.19
C TYR A 45 -26.17 10.13 50.64
N ASP A 46 -26.23 10.50 49.36
CA ASP A 46 -27.48 10.71 48.66
C ASP A 46 -27.80 9.44 47.86
N ILE A 47 -29.03 8.96 47.93
CA ILE A 47 -29.50 7.77 47.19
C ILE A 47 -29.82 8.20 45.76
N LEU A 48 -29.21 7.54 44.78
CA LEU A 48 -29.50 7.80 43.37
C LEU A 48 -30.92 7.35 42.99
N ASN A 49 -31.53 8.12 42.10
CA ASN A 49 -32.77 7.71 41.44
C ASN A 49 -32.50 6.61 40.40
N GLU A 50 -33.54 5.83 40.05
CA GLU A 50 -33.41 4.75 39.06
C GLU A 50 -32.94 5.24 37.68
N GLU A 51 -33.32 6.46 37.28
CA GLU A 51 -32.88 7.10 36.04
C GLU A 51 -31.38 7.42 36.07
N GLU A 52 -30.88 7.89 37.21
CA GLU A 52 -29.48 8.23 37.42
C GLU A 52 -28.62 6.97 37.43
N VAL A 53 -29.10 5.88 38.07
CA VAL A 53 -28.44 4.57 38.04
C VAL A 53 -28.34 4.04 36.61
N LYS A 54 -29.43 4.11 35.82
CA LYS A 54 -29.41 3.71 34.40
C LYS A 54 -28.45 4.56 33.58
N LEU A 55 -28.36 5.86 33.86
CA LEU A 55 -27.42 6.77 33.22
C LEU A 55 -25.96 6.41 33.53
N VAL A 56 -25.64 6.13 34.80
CA VAL A 56 -24.31 5.66 35.22
C VAL A 56 -23.96 4.33 34.56
N GLN A 57 -24.90 3.39 34.48
CA GLN A 57 -24.69 2.11 33.81
C GLN A 57 -24.38 2.30 32.32
N LYS A 58 -25.20 3.09 31.61
CA LYS A 58 -24.97 3.43 30.20
C LYS A 58 -23.61 4.08 29.97
N LEU A 59 -23.21 4.98 30.87
CA LEU A 59 -21.90 5.64 30.84
C LEU A 59 -20.75 4.65 31.02
N ARG A 60 -20.87 3.69 31.94
CA ARG A 60 -19.87 2.62 32.14
C ARG A 60 -19.75 1.69 30.94
N GLU A 61 -20.87 1.41 30.29
CA GLU A 61 -20.94 0.57 29.08
C GLU A 61 -20.49 1.33 27.81
N GLY A 62 -20.29 2.65 27.89
CA GLY A 62 -19.91 3.49 26.75
C GLY A 62 -21.06 3.70 25.75
N THR A 63 -22.31 3.52 26.19
CA THR A 63 -23.51 3.74 25.38
C THR A 63 -24.05 5.17 25.57
N PHE A 64 -25.06 5.55 24.79
CA PHE A 64 -25.64 6.89 24.83
C PHE A 64 -26.47 7.11 26.09
N ALA A 65 -26.20 8.20 26.80
CA ALA A 65 -26.91 8.58 28.02
C ALA A 65 -28.40 8.85 27.75
N ASP A 66 -28.68 9.62 26.70
CA ASP A 66 -30.05 9.90 26.25
C ASP A 66 -30.61 8.71 25.45
N SER A 67 -31.86 8.35 25.75
CA SER A 67 -32.56 7.25 25.08
C SER A 67 -33.06 7.65 23.68
N ASN A 68 -33.18 8.94 23.40
CA ASN A 68 -33.62 9.45 22.10
C ASN A 68 -32.47 9.75 21.13
N PHE A 69 -31.23 9.49 21.52
CA PHE A 69 -30.07 9.80 20.70
C PHE A 69 -29.91 8.79 19.55
N ASN A 70 -29.95 9.27 18.31
CA ASN A 70 -29.65 8.45 17.14
C ASN A 70 -28.12 8.47 16.85
N PRO A 71 -27.39 7.35 17.00
CA PRO A 71 -25.96 7.26 16.67
C PRO A 71 -25.63 7.54 15.20
N TYR A 72 -26.58 7.25 14.31
CA TYR A 72 -26.40 7.33 12.87
C TYR A 72 -27.48 8.24 12.29
N PRO A 73 -27.39 9.56 12.54
CA PRO A 73 -28.28 10.51 11.89
C PRO A 73 -28.03 10.50 10.39
N GLU A 74 -29.09 10.71 9.61
CA GLU A 74 -28.95 10.89 8.18
C GLU A 74 -28.10 12.12 7.89
N TYR A 75 -27.16 11.99 6.94
CA TYR A 75 -26.34 13.12 6.51
C TYR A 75 -27.20 14.13 5.76
N VAL A 76 -27.43 15.28 6.39
CA VAL A 76 -28.14 16.40 5.77
C VAL A 76 -27.09 17.34 5.17
N ASP A 77 -27.12 17.49 3.85
CA ASP A 77 -26.21 18.40 3.16
C ASP A 77 -26.78 19.82 3.15
N TYR A 78 -26.35 20.62 4.12
CA TYR A 78 -26.78 22.01 4.26
C TYR A 78 -26.12 22.95 3.24
N PHE A 79 -25.01 22.57 2.63
CA PHE A 79 -24.16 23.49 1.88
C PHE A 79 -24.12 23.21 0.38
N THR A 80 -24.17 21.95 -0.06
CA THR A 80 -24.09 21.64 -1.50
C THR A 80 -25.35 21.96 -2.28
N GLY A 81 -26.47 22.25 -1.61
CA GLY A 81 -27.70 22.70 -2.25
C GLY A 81 -27.51 24.03 -2.99
N GLU A 82 -26.61 24.88 -2.49
CA GLU A 82 -26.28 26.18 -3.07
C GLU A 82 -25.10 26.05 -4.04
N LYS A 83 -25.35 26.28 -5.33
CA LYS A 83 -24.30 26.22 -6.34
C LYS A 83 -23.53 27.53 -6.43
N LEU A 84 -22.22 27.49 -6.21
CA LEU A 84 -21.32 28.63 -6.43
C LEU A 84 -21.19 28.89 -7.94
N GLN A 85 -21.60 30.08 -8.39
CA GLN A 85 -21.45 30.51 -9.79
C GLN A 85 -20.03 31.00 -10.13
N LEU A 86 -19.29 31.43 -9.11
CA LEU A 86 -17.92 31.94 -9.22
C LEU A 86 -16.93 30.94 -8.64
N PRO A 87 -15.65 30.98 -9.07
CA PRO A 87 -14.59 30.24 -8.39
C PRO A 87 -14.41 30.78 -6.97
N ILE A 88 -13.97 29.92 -6.06
CA ILE A 88 -13.64 30.30 -4.68
C ILE A 88 -12.53 31.35 -4.66
N ASN A 89 -11.56 31.24 -5.57
CA ASN A 89 -10.42 32.15 -5.67
C ASN A 89 -10.39 32.87 -7.02
N CYS A 90 -10.50 34.20 -6.99
CA CYS A 90 -10.34 35.08 -8.15
C CYS A 90 -8.88 35.55 -8.35
N ALA A 91 -7.91 34.66 -8.16
CA ALA A 91 -6.51 35.00 -8.37
C ALA A 91 -6.25 35.27 -9.87
N PRO A 92 -5.53 36.34 -10.23
CA PRO A 92 -5.26 36.65 -11.63
C PRO A 92 -4.34 35.58 -12.25
N ASP A 93 -4.66 35.18 -13.48
CA ASP A 93 -3.89 34.15 -14.16
C ASP A 93 -2.50 34.64 -14.57
N PRO A 94 -1.44 33.83 -14.37
CA PRO A 94 -0.09 34.22 -14.72
C PRO A 94 0.14 34.15 -16.24
N LYS A 95 0.89 35.12 -16.77
CA LYS A 95 1.20 35.27 -18.21
C LYS A 95 1.75 34.01 -18.88
N ARG A 96 2.46 33.15 -18.14
CA ARG A 96 3.03 31.88 -18.65
C ARG A 96 2.00 30.87 -19.17
N ARG A 97 0.72 31.02 -18.82
CA ARG A 97 -0.35 30.16 -19.35
C ARG A 97 -0.72 30.52 -20.79
N PHE A 98 -0.52 31.79 -21.17
CA PHE A 98 -0.91 32.32 -22.47
C PHE A 98 0.27 32.43 -23.45
N VAL A 99 1.49 32.51 -22.93
CA VAL A 99 2.72 32.63 -23.73
C VAL A 99 3.39 31.26 -23.85
N PRO A 100 4.10 30.95 -24.96
CA PRO A 100 4.90 29.74 -25.08
C PRO A 100 5.83 29.50 -23.89
N SER A 101 6.13 28.24 -23.62
CA SER A 101 6.79 27.88 -22.37
C SER A 101 8.26 28.31 -22.34
N VAL A 102 8.65 28.95 -21.24
CA VAL A 102 10.04 29.37 -21.00
C VAL A 102 10.97 28.17 -20.79
N SER A 103 10.44 27.07 -20.25
CA SER A 103 11.21 25.84 -20.00
C SER A 103 11.63 25.16 -21.31
N GLU A 104 10.74 25.10 -22.30
CA GLU A 104 11.07 24.59 -23.63
C GLU A 104 12.07 25.50 -24.32
N HIS A 105 11.86 26.83 -24.27
CA HIS A 105 12.82 27.78 -24.81
C HIS A 105 14.23 27.56 -24.23
N ARG A 106 14.35 27.38 -22.91
CA ARG A 106 15.62 27.06 -22.25
C ARG A 106 16.24 25.73 -22.70
N LYS A 107 15.45 24.71 -22.99
CA LYS A 107 15.95 23.42 -23.51
C LYS A 107 16.43 23.57 -24.95
N ILE A 108 15.68 24.27 -25.78
CA ILE A 108 16.01 24.54 -27.18
C ILE A 108 17.29 25.37 -27.27
N THR A 109 17.44 26.42 -26.44
CA THR A 109 18.67 27.23 -26.44
C THR A 109 19.90 26.43 -26.00
N LYS A 110 19.77 25.53 -25.02
CA LYS A 110 20.83 24.58 -24.65
C LYS A 110 21.18 23.64 -25.81
N LEU A 111 20.18 23.11 -26.50
CA LEU A 111 20.39 22.25 -27.66
C LEU A 111 21.10 23.00 -28.79
N ILE A 112 20.68 24.22 -29.10
CA ILE A 112 21.32 25.10 -30.10
C ILE A 112 22.78 25.37 -29.71
N CYS A 113 23.05 25.67 -28.43
CA CYS A 113 24.40 25.87 -27.94
C CYS A 113 25.27 24.61 -28.14
N ALA A 114 24.73 23.43 -27.80
CA ALA A 114 25.42 22.17 -28.01
C ALA A 114 25.72 21.88 -29.49
N ILE A 115 24.75 22.13 -30.38
CA ILE A 115 24.93 21.98 -31.84
C ILE A 115 26.02 22.92 -32.35
N ARG A 116 26.02 24.19 -31.92
CA ARG A 116 27.06 25.18 -32.28
C ARG A 116 28.44 24.74 -31.82
N ASN A 117 28.53 24.07 -30.67
CA ASN A 117 29.76 23.49 -30.14
C ASN A 117 30.15 22.16 -30.81
N GLY A 118 29.44 21.72 -31.85
CA GLY A 118 29.78 20.54 -32.65
C GLY A 118 29.01 19.27 -32.28
N LEU A 119 27.97 19.33 -31.44
CA LEU A 119 27.11 18.17 -31.18
C LEU A 119 26.31 17.80 -32.43
N GLN A 120 26.65 16.67 -33.05
CA GLN A 120 25.87 16.10 -34.14
C GLN A 120 24.67 15.33 -33.59
N LEU A 121 23.47 15.86 -33.81
CA LEU A 121 22.24 15.15 -33.50
C LEU A 121 22.08 13.98 -34.47
N LYS A 122 22.16 12.75 -33.94
CA LYS A 122 21.75 11.57 -34.70
C LYS A 122 20.27 11.72 -35.02
N LYS A 123 19.93 11.87 -36.29
CA LYS A 123 18.55 11.68 -36.74
C LYS A 123 18.17 10.26 -36.32
N TYR A 124 17.03 10.08 -35.65
CA TYR A 124 16.48 8.75 -35.40
C TYR A 124 16.03 8.17 -36.75
N THR A 125 16.98 7.75 -37.57
CA THR A 125 16.69 6.81 -38.64
C THR A 125 16.37 5.52 -37.92
N THR A 126 15.15 5.03 -38.06
CA THR A 126 14.79 3.66 -37.68
C THR A 126 15.55 2.71 -38.60
N SER A 127 16.87 2.61 -38.41
CA SER A 127 17.68 1.63 -39.12
C SER A 127 17.19 0.28 -38.63
N ARG A 128 16.43 -0.41 -39.48
CA ARG A 128 16.10 -1.83 -39.32
C ARG A 128 17.42 -2.59 -39.37
N ILE A 129 18.05 -2.73 -38.21
CA ILE A 129 19.13 -3.70 -38.04
C ILE A 129 18.46 -5.05 -38.31
N PRO A 130 18.86 -5.80 -39.36
CA PRO A 130 18.26 -7.11 -39.63
C PRO A 130 18.50 -8.01 -38.41
N GLN A 131 17.45 -8.71 -37.95
CA GLN A 131 17.51 -9.58 -36.77
C GLN A 131 18.44 -10.79 -36.98
N TYR A 132 18.74 -11.12 -38.24
CA TYR A 132 19.52 -12.28 -38.64
C TYR A 132 20.60 -11.81 -39.59
N SER A 133 21.85 -12.20 -39.32
CA SER A 133 22.96 -12.11 -40.25
C SER A 133 23.22 -13.49 -40.87
N ASP A 134 23.56 -13.52 -42.15
CA ASP A 134 23.99 -14.75 -42.80
C ASP A 134 25.42 -15.09 -42.34
N ILE A 135 25.54 -16.09 -41.48
CA ILE A 135 26.82 -16.54 -40.91
C ILE A 135 27.62 -17.36 -41.94
N TRP A 136 26.95 -17.94 -42.93
CA TRP A 136 27.57 -18.85 -43.91
C TRP A 136 28.25 -18.08 -45.05
N SER A 137 27.79 -16.86 -45.33
CA SER A 137 28.44 -15.92 -46.25
C SER A 137 29.95 -15.74 -45.94
N LEU A 138 30.33 -15.72 -44.65
CA LEU A 138 31.71 -15.54 -44.20
C LEU A 138 32.61 -16.77 -44.43
N CYS A 139 32.03 -17.97 -44.54
CA CYS A 139 32.78 -19.21 -44.73
C CYS A 139 33.11 -19.49 -46.20
N SER A 140 32.31 -19.00 -47.15
CA SER A 140 32.55 -19.25 -48.58
C SER A 140 33.74 -18.49 -49.16
N GLU A 141 34.09 -17.33 -48.58
CA GLU A 141 35.11 -16.42 -49.15
C GLU A 141 36.50 -16.60 -48.53
N LYS A 142 36.61 -17.26 -47.37
CA LYS A 142 37.90 -17.46 -46.70
C LYS A 142 38.69 -18.57 -47.40
N LYS A 143 39.75 -18.19 -48.12
CA LYS A 143 40.82 -19.11 -48.53
C LYS A 143 41.44 -19.74 -47.27
N LEU A 144 41.05 -20.98 -46.98
CA LEU A 144 41.53 -21.70 -45.80
C LEU A 144 43.07 -21.80 -45.79
N SER A 145 43.67 -21.55 -44.62
CA SER A 145 45.12 -21.67 -44.43
C SER A 145 45.57 -23.13 -44.58
N ARG A 146 46.87 -23.36 -44.86
CA ARG A 146 47.43 -24.71 -44.95
C ARG A 146 47.17 -25.55 -43.70
N ASN A 147 47.12 -24.92 -42.52
CA ASN A 147 46.82 -25.57 -41.25
C ASN A 147 45.32 -25.86 -41.08
N ASP A 148 44.42 -25.01 -41.60
CA ASP A 148 42.97 -25.28 -41.62
C ASP A 148 42.64 -26.46 -42.52
N ARG A 149 43.27 -26.52 -43.70
CA ARG A 149 43.17 -27.66 -44.61
C ARG A 149 43.67 -28.96 -43.99
N LYS A 150 44.74 -28.90 -43.18
CA LYS A 150 45.24 -30.07 -42.42
C LYS A 150 44.26 -30.54 -41.34
N ARG A 151 43.53 -29.63 -40.68
CA ARG A 151 42.48 -29.98 -39.71
C ARG A 151 41.25 -30.60 -40.37
N ILE A 152 40.82 -30.08 -41.52
CA ILE A 152 39.76 -30.70 -42.34
C ILE A 152 40.22 -32.05 -42.92
N SER A 153 41.53 -32.20 -43.12
CA SER A 153 42.16 -33.45 -43.54
C SER A 153 42.30 -34.49 -42.40
N GLN A 154 41.79 -34.24 -41.19
CA GLN A 154 41.50 -35.34 -40.28
C GLN A 154 40.37 -36.16 -40.89
N TYR A 155 40.67 -37.41 -41.21
CA TYR A 155 39.70 -38.32 -41.80
C TYR A 155 38.65 -38.67 -40.75
N TRP A 156 37.54 -37.94 -40.76
CA TRP A 156 36.30 -38.37 -40.14
C TRP A 156 35.52 -39.15 -41.18
N ASP A 157 35.27 -40.43 -40.90
CA ASP A 157 34.35 -41.21 -41.71
C ASP A 157 32.99 -40.52 -41.74
N ALA A 158 32.46 -40.33 -42.95
CA ALA A 158 31.11 -39.85 -43.09
C ALA A 158 30.16 -40.83 -42.36
N PRO A 159 29.15 -40.32 -41.64
CA PRO A 159 28.17 -41.19 -41.01
C PRO A 159 27.55 -42.07 -42.10
N LYS A 160 27.59 -43.39 -41.89
CA LYS A 160 27.09 -44.35 -42.88
C LYS A 160 25.58 -44.21 -42.95
N LEU A 161 25.09 -43.76 -44.09
CA LEU A 161 23.66 -43.76 -44.39
C LEU A 161 23.18 -45.21 -44.45
N THR A 162 21.94 -45.44 -44.06
CA THR A 162 21.32 -46.74 -44.28
C THR A 162 21.25 -47.00 -45.78
N LEU A 163 21.53 -48.24 -46.18
CA LEU A 163 21.35 -48.63 -47.56
C LEU A 163 19.87 -48.43 -47.93
N PRO A 164 19.56 -47.95 -49.14
CA PRO A 164 18.18 -47.90 -49.59
C PRO A 164 17.60 -49.32 -49.55
N SER A 165 16.56 -49.53 -48.74
CA SER A 165 15.88 -50.82 -48.59
C SER A 165 14.72 -50.94 -49.58
N THR A 166 14.49 -52.14 -50.09
CA THR A 166 13.33 -52.49 -50.92
C THR A 166 12.22 -53.17 -50.10
N SER A 167 12.39 -53.28 -48.78
CA SER A 167 11.42 -53.94 -47.86
C SER A 167 10.03 -53.31 -47.85
N GLU A 168 9.92 -52.04 -48.25
CA GLU A 168 8.66 -51.30 -48.35
C GLU A 168 8.15 -51.19 -49.81
N SER A 169 8.71 -52.00 -50.72
CA SER A 169 8.22 -52.06 -52.09
C SER A 169 6.80 -52.63 -52.10
N TYR A 170 5.93 -52.00 -52.90
CA TYR A 170 4.56 -52.44 -53.11
C TYR A 170 4.46 -53.83 -53.77
N HIS A 171 5.55 -54.31 -54.40
CA HIS A 171 5.61 -55.62 -55.06
C HIS A 171 6.81 -56.43 -54.54
N PRO A 172 6.75 -56.96 -53.30
CA PRO A 172 7.83 -57.77 -52.75
C PRO A 172 7.85 -59.18 -53.37
N PRO A 173 9.01 -59.87 -53.41
CA PRO A 173 9.07 -61.26 -53.84
C PRO A 173 8.35 -62.16 -52.83
N LEU A 174 7.93 -63.35 -53.27
CA LEU A 174 7.07 -64.26 -52.50
C LEU A 174 7.64 -64.60 -51.11
N GLU A 175 8.97 -64.61 -50.95
CA GLU A 175 9.65 -64.87 -49.67
C GLU A 175 9.29 -63.88 -48.54
N TYR A 176 8.81 -62.68 -48.87
CA TYR A 176 8.43 -61.64 -47.89
C TYR A 176 6.91 -61.55 -47.67
N LEU A 177 6.10 -62.33 -48.37
CA LEU A 177 4.68 -62.44 -48.04
C LEU A 177 4.54 -63.26 -46.76
N PRO A 178 3.77 -62.81 -45.75
CA PRO A 178 3.52 -63.60 -44.56
C PRO A 178 2.64 -64.81 -44.93
N ASP A 179 3.10 -66.02 -44.60
CA ASP A 179 2.27 -67.22 -44.65
C ASP A 179 1.21 -67.17 -43.54
N SER A 180 0.03 -67.75 -43.78
CA SER A 180 -1.02 -67.81 -42.75
C SER A 180 -0.62 -68.77 -41.63
N GLU A 181 -0.44 -68.24 -40.41
CA GLU A 181 -0.41 -69.03 -39.16
C GLU A 181 -1.74 -69.77 -38.91
#